data_AF-A0A239QXC1-F1
#
_entry.id   AF-A0A239QXC1-F1
#
_cell.length_a   1.000
_cell.length_b   1.000
_cell.length_c   1.000
_cell.angle_alpha   90.00
_cell.angle_beta   90.00
_cell.angle_gamma   90.00
#
_symmetry.space_group_name_H-M   'P 1'
#
loop_
_entity.id
_entity.type
_entity.pdbx_description
1 polymer ?
#
loop_
_entity_poly.entity_id
_entity_poly.type
_entity_poly.pdbx_seq_one_letter_code
_entity_poly.pdbx_strand_id
1 'polypeptide(L)' 'MATIVLQVPDENLVSKVKQACKMLMGVASVKVQKSAPKIDDITKTAHYKEAMDDVKNGRVYHASSVDDMFNQILG' A
#
# COMPACT_ATOMS: atom_id res chain seq x y z
N MET A 1 -20.36 2.89 -21.47
CA MET A 1 -20.39 3.39 -20.07
C MET A 1 -19.35 4.49 -19.96
N ALA A 2 -19.73 5.68 -19.52
CA ALA A 2 -18.79 6.79 -19.33
C ALA A 2 -18.37 6.86 -17.86
N THR A 3 -17.08 7.05 -17.61
CA THR A 3 -16.53 7.14 -16.25
C THR A 3 -15.94 8.54 -16.04
N ILE A 4 -16.35 9.22 -14.97
CA ILE A 4 -15.84 10.54 -14.60
C ILE A 4 -14.91 10.37 -13.40
N VAL A 5 -13.68 10.88 -13.50
CA VAL A 5 -12.70 10.90 -12.41
C VAL A 5 -12.54 12.34 -11.92
N LEU A 6 -12.87 12.58 -10.65
CA LEU A 6 -12.75 13.87 -10.00
C LEU A 6 -11.63 13.81 -8.96
N GLN A 7 -10.63 14.67 -9.10
CA GLN A 7 -9.63 14.89 -8.06
C GLN A 7 -10.14 15.98 -7.12
N VAL A 8 -10.40 15.61 -5.86
CA VAL A 8 -10.85 16.54 -4.83
C VAL A 8 -9.74 16.69 -3.80
N PRO A 9 -9.07 17.86 -3.72
CA PRO A 9 -7.94 18.07 -2.81
C PRO A 9 -8.36 18.22 -1.34
N ASP A 10 -9.60 18.65 -1.07
CA ASP A 10 -10.14 18.78 0.28
C ASP A 10 -10.99 17.55 0.65
N GLU A 11 -10.55 16.81 1.68
CA GLU A 11 -11.26 15.61 2.15
C GLU A 11 -12.69 15.91 2.64
N ASN A 12 -12.95 17.11 3.15
CA ASN A 12 -14.28 17.49 3.66
C ASN A 12 -15.32 17.62 2.54
N LEU A 13 -14.87 17.91 1.33
CA LEU A 13 -15.73 18.03 0.14
C LEU A 13 -16.10 16.66 -0.45
N VAL A 14 -15.31 15.61 -0.20
CA VAL A 14 -15.54 14.26 -0.75
C VAL A 14 -16.92 13.73 -0.36
N SER A 15 -17.35 13.98 0.89
CA SER A 15 -18.67 13.57 1.37
C SER A 15 -19.81 14.27 0.62
N LYS A 16 -19.68 15.59 0.41
CA LYS A 16 -20.67 16.42 -0.29
C LYS A 16 -20.75 16.04 -1.78
N VAL A 17 -19.61 15.83 -2.43
CA VAL A 17 -19.54 15.40 -3.83
C VAL A 17 -20.18 14.02 -4.00
N LYS A 18 -19.90 13.09 -3.08
CA LYS A 18 -20.54 11.76 -3.09
C LYS A 18 -22.06 11.86 -2.96
N GLN A 19 -22.57 12.74 -2.10
CA GLN A 19 -24.01 12.97 -1.98
C GLN A 19 -24.60 13.57 -3.25
N ALA A 20 -23.98 14.60 -3.83
CA ALA A 20 -24.43 15.22 -5.08
C ALA A 20 -24.48 14.19 -6.23
N CYS A 21 -23.45 13.35 -6.38
CA CYS A 21 -23.43 12.30 -7.40
C CYS A 21 -24.52 11.25 -7.20
N LYS A 22 -24.94 10.96 -5.95
CA LYS A 22 -26.05 10.04 -5.67
C LYS A 22 -27.43 10.63 -6.01
N MET A 23 -27.56 11.96 -6.04
CA MET A 23 -28.82 12.63 -6.38
C MET A 23 -29.08 12.69 -7.89
N LEU A 24 -28.05 12.49 -8.71
CA LEU A 24 -28.18 12.48 -10.17
C LEU A 24 -28.85 11.17 -10.63
N MET A 25 -30.03 11.28 -11.25
CA MET A 25 -30.70 10.14 -11.87
C MET A 25 -29.83 9.56 -13.00
N GLY A 26 -29.55 8.25 -12.94
CA GLY A 26 -28.72 7.55 -13.92
C GLY A 26 -27.30 7.21 -13.45
N VAL A 27 -26.89 7.64 -12.25
CA VAL A 27 -25.61 7.21 -11.66
C VAL A 27 -25.76 5.82 -11.04
N ALA A 28 -25.16 4.82 -11.68
CA ALA A 28 -25.22 3.44 -11.22
C ALA A 28 -24.42 3.18 -9.93
N SER A 29 -23.25 3.81 -9.77
CA SER A 29 -22.44 3.70 -8.55
C SER A 29 -21.43 4.84 -8.40
N VAL A 30 -21.05 5.15 -7.16
CA VAL A 30 -20.02 6.15 -6.83
C VAL A 30 -18.92 5.47 -6.03
N LYS A 31 -17.71 5.38 -6.60
CA LYS A 31 -16.53 4.79 -5.96
C LYS A 31 -15.56 5.90 -5.57
N VAL A 32 -15.28 6.03 -4.27
CA VAL A 32 -14.24 6.93 -3.75
C VAL A 32 -12.94 6.13 -3.66
N GLN A 33 -11.95 6.48 -4.48
CA GLN A 33 -10.61 5.94 -4.36
C GLN A 33 -9.77 6.94 -3.60
N LYS A 34 -9.42 6.61 -2.36
CA LYS A 34 -8.37 7.36 -1.65
C LYS A 34 -7.04 6.91 -2.20
N SER A 35 -6.20 7.85 -2.62
CA SER A 35 -4.79 7.56 -2.89
C SER A 35 -4.22 6.92 -1.63
N ALA A 36 -3.59 5.74 -1.76
CA ALA A 36 -2.88 5.16 -0.63
C ALA A 36 -1.91 6.21 -0.07
N PRO A 37 -1.81 6.39 1.25
CA PRO A 37 -0.80 7.27 1.81
C PRO A 37 0.54 6.84 1.24
N LYS A 38 1.25 7.75 0.56
CA LYS A 38 2.66 7.52 0.25
C LYS A 38 3.33 7.35 1.59
N ILE A 39 3.72 6.12 1.92
CA ILE A 39 4.51 5.87 3.10
C ILE A 39 5.89 6.42 2.78
N ASP A 40 6.13 7.69 3.10
CA ASP A 40 7.41 8.37 2.87
C ASP A 40 8.54 7.77 3.74
N ASP A 41 8.18 6.97 4.74
CA ASP A 41 9.08 6.37 5.71
C ASP A 41 9.03 4.84 5.64
N ILE A 42 9.98 4.26 4.89
CA ILE A 42 10.10 2.80 4.67
C ILE A 42 10.15 2.01 5.99
N THR A 43 10.63 2.64 7.07
CA THR A 43 10.74 2.01 8.40
C THR A 43 9.38 1.76 9.07
N LYS A 44 8.33 2.43 8.59
CA LYS A 44 6.95 2.26 9.09
C LYS A 44 6.13 1.26 8.28
N THR A 45 6.69 0.70 7.22
CA THR A 45 6.02 -0.34 6.43
C THR A 45 5.90 -1.64 7.23
N ALA A 46 4.85 -2.42 6.97
CA ALA A 46 4.66 -3.73 7.60
C ALA A 46 5.86 -4.67 7.33
N HIS A 47 6.34 -4.68 6.08
CA HIS A 47 7.46 -5.50 5.65
C HIS A 47 8.78 -5.17 6.33
N TYR A 48 9.03 -3.89 6.63
CA TYR A 48 10.23 -3.52 7.38
C TYR A 48 10.20 -4.03 8.82
N LYS A 49 9.03 -3.99 9.47
CA LYS A 49 8.86 -4.54 10.82
C LYS A 49 9.05 -6.06 10.83
N GLU A 50 8.48 -6.76 9.85
CA GLU A 50 8.64 -8.21 9.67
C GLU A 50 10.13 -8.57 9.50
N ALA A 51 10.85 -7.88 8.61
CA ALA A 51 12.26 -8.12 8.39
C ALA A 51 13.12 -7.85 9.66
N MET A 52 12.80 -6.80 10.42
CA MET A 52 13.49 -6.51 11.68
C MET A 52 13.21 -7.55 12.76
N ASP A 53 12.00 -8.08 12.83
CA ASP A 53 11.67 -9.16 13.75
C ASP A 53 12.40 -10.46 13.38
N ASP A 54 12.58 -10.76 12.09
CA ASP A 54 13.36 -11.91 11.66
C ASP A 54 14.85 -11.78 12.01
N VAL A 55 15.41 -10.58 11.91
CA VAL A 55 16.78 -10.29 12.38
C VAL A 55 16.89 -10.49 13.89
N LYS A 56 15.95 -9.95 14.67
CA LYS A 56 15.95 -10.08 16.14
C LYS A 56 15.80 -11.52 16.61
N ASN A 57 14.96 -12.30 15.93
CA ASN A 57 14.69 -13.69 16.27
C ASN A 57 15.75 -14.66 15.72
N GLY A 58 16.81 -14.16 15.07
CA GLY A 58 17.87 -15.01 14.51
C GLY A 58 17.40 -15.90 13.37
N ARG A 59 16.28 -15.55 12.71
CA ARG A 59 15.74 -16.27 11.54
C ARG A 59 16.43 -15.89 10.23
N VAL A 60 17.52 -15.12 10.33
CA VAL A 60 18.33 -14.67 9.21
C VAL A 60 19.66 -15.41 9.20
N TYR A 61 20.06 -15.87 8.01
CA TYR A 61 21.38 -16.44 7.80
C TYR A 61 22.35 -15.36 7.36
N HIS A 62 23.51 -15.29 8.00
CA HIS A 62 24.63 -14.47 7.54
C HIS A 62 25.64 -15.35 6.83
N ALA A 63 25.77 -15.16 5.52
CA ALA A 63 26.84 -15.73 4.74
C ALA A 63 28.07 -14.82 4.82
N SER A 64 29.23 -15.38 5.14
CA SER A 64 30.50 -14.62 5.16
C SER A 64 31.12 -14.50 3.77
N SER A 65 30.72 -15.38 2.86
CA SER A 65 31.18 -15.45 1.48
C SER A 65 30.04 -15.83 0.54
N VAL A 66 30.23 -15.54 -0.74
CA VAL A 66 29.28 -15.93 -1.78
C VAL A 66 29.19 -17.46 -1.88
N ASP A 67 30.31 -18.15 -1.71
CA ASP A 67 30.37 -19.62 -1.71
C ASP A 67 29.56 -20.23 -0.55
N ASP A 68 29.62 -19.65 0.66
CA ASP A 68 28.80 -20.09 1.80
C ASP A 68 27.30 -19.93 1.52
N MET A 69 26.92 -18.84 0.85
CA MET A 69 25.53 -18.61 0.46
C MET A 69 25.06 -19.67 -0.55
N PHE A 70 25.89 -20.01 -1.55
CA PHE A 70 25.55 -21.02 -2.54
C PHE A 70 25.47 -22.42 -1.93
N ASN A 71 26.40 -22.81 -1.06
CA ASN A 71 26.37 -24.10 -0.37
C ASN A 71 25.11 -24.26 0.50
N GLN A 72 24.65 -23.19 1.16
CA GLN A 72 23.43 -23.25 1.96
C GLN A 72 22.16 -23.40 1.11
N ILE A 73 22.09 -22.74 -0.05
CA ILE A 73 20.90 -22.75 -0.91
C ILE A 73 20.83 -24.03 -1.76
N LEU A 74 21.97 -24.52 -2.24
CA LEU A 74 22.06 -25.60 -3.23
C LEU A 74 22.41 -26.97 -2.63
N GLY A 75 22.95 -27.02 -1.41
CA GLY A 75 23.34 -28.26 -0.72
C GLY A 75 24.79 -28.67 -0.99
#